data_AF-A0A2W5FMQ9-F1
#
_entry.id   AF-A0A2W5FMQ9-F1
#
_cell.length_a   1.000
_cell.length_b   1.000
_cell.length_c   1.000
_cell.angle_alpha   90.00
_cell.angle_beta   90.00
_cell.angle_gamma   90.00
#
_symmetry.space_group_name_H-M   'P 1'
#
loop_
_entity.id
_entity.type
_entity.pdbx_description
1 polymer ?
#
loop_
_entity_poly.entity_id
_entity_poly.type
_entity_poly.pdbx_seq_one_letter_code
_entity_poly.pdbx_strand_id
1 'polypeptide(L)' 'LDQKADLVIPVTLIQGRLDIDVPWQKAEEIKSALPQAQVEIIYVEDGDHRLSRPQDLELIDNAVEKMTVFPYAGGG' A
#
# COMPACT_ATOMS: atom_id res chain seq x y z
N LEU A 1 -11.94 -8.56 0.67
CA LEU A 1 -12.40 -8.22 -0.70
C LEU A 1 -13.12 -9.44 -1.23
N ASP A 2 -14.38 -9.31 -1.64
CA ASP A 2 -15.21 -10.45 -2.07
C ASP A 2 -14.92 -10.89 -3.53
N GLN A 3 -14.20 -10.05 -4.29
CA GLN A 3 -13.80 -10.34 -5.67
C GLN A 3 -12.31 -10.12 -5.87
N LYS A 4 -11.66 -11.04 -6.60
CA LYS A 4 -10.30 -10.85 -7.11
C LYS A 4 -10.34 -9.79 -8.19
N ALA A 5 -9.36 -8.88 -8.18
CA ALA A 5 -9.21 -7.89 -9.24
C ALA A 5 -7.97 -8.22 -10.06
N ASP A 6 -8.13 -8.25 -11.38
CA ASP A 6 -7.03 -8.38 -12.35
C ASP A 6 -6.33 -7.04 -12.53
N LEU A 7 -5.73 -6.57 -11.43
CA LEU A 7 -4.96 -5.35 -11.41
C LEU A 7 -3.51 -5.70 -11.73
N VAL A 8 -2.97 -5.14 -12.80
CA VAL A 8 -1.58 -5.35 -13.25
C VAL A 8 -0.69 -4.13 -13.01
N ILE A 9 -1.18 -3.18 -12.21
CA ILE A 9 -0.42 -1.98 -11.80
C ILE A 9 0.19 -2.19 -10.41
N PRO A 10 1.31 -1.52 -10.12
CA PRO A 10 1.88 -1.48 -8.77
C PRO A 10 0.90 -0.90 -7.76
N VAL A 11 0.84 -1.51 -6.57
CA VAL A 11 -0.01 -1.05 -5.47
C VAL A 11 0.83 -0.98 -4.20
N THR A 12 0.84 0.17 -3.56
CA THR A 12 1.45 0.34 -2.23
C THR A 12 0.34 0.55 -1.21
N LEU A 13 0.31 -0.30 -0.19
CA LEU A 13 -0.63 -0.22 0.94
C LEU A 13 0.13 0.26 2.17
N ILE A 14 -0.34 1.34 2.79
CA ILE A 14 0.21 1.86 4.06
C ILE A 14 -0.87 1.68 5.12
N GLN A 15 -0.56 0.95 6.18
CA GLN A 15 -1.54 0.62 7.24
C GLN A 15 -0.93 0.81 8.62
N GLY A 16 -1.66 1.48 9.51
CA GLY A 16 -1.35 1.58 10.92
C GLY A 16 -1.59 0.25 11.65
N ARG A 17 -0.64 -0.19 12.48
CA ARG A 17 -0.79 -1.38 13.35
C ARG A 17 -1.63 -1.12 14.59
N LEU A 18 -1.80 0.15 14.98
CA LEU A 18 -2.70 0.59 16.06
C LEU A 18 -4.06 1.05 15.54
N ASP A 19 -4.36 0.80 14.27
CA ASP A 19 -5.69 1.01 13.71
C ASP A 19 -6.69 0.04 14.38
N ILE A 20 -7.51 0.60 15.27
CA ILE A 20 -8.58 -0.14 15.96
C ILE A 20 -9.83 -0.31 15.09
N ASP A 21 -9.98 0.49 14.03
CA ASP A 21 -11.14 0.52 13.17
C ASP A 21 -10.97 -0.49 12.01
N VAL A 22 -9.75 -0.62 11.49
CA VAL A 22 -9.39 -1.55 10.41
C VAL A 22 -8.24 -2.46 10.85
N PRO A 23 -8.51 -3.77 11.07
CA PRO A 23 -7.45 -4.72 11.41
C PRO A 23 -6.37 -4.76 10.33
N TRP A 24 -5.10 -4.68 10.73
CA TRP A 24 -3.96 -4.65 9.82
C TRP A 24 -3.91 -5.85 8.85
N GLN A 25 -4.51 -6.99 9.24
CA GLN A 25 -4.66 -8.19 8.41
C GLN A 25 -5.42 -7.90 7.11
N LYS A 26 -6.20 -6.81 7.05
CA LYS A 26 -6.89 -6.40 5.84
C LYS A 26 -5.94 -6.12 4.68
N ALA A 27 -4.74 -5.62 4.97
CA ALA A 27 -3.71 -5.39 3.94
C ALA A 27 -3.26 -6.71 3.30
N GLU A 28 -3.15 -7.79 4.09
CA GLU A 28 -2.81 -9.12 3.58
C GLU A 28 -3.94 -9.72 2.74
N GLU A 29 -5.19 -9.52 3.15
CA GLU A 29 -6.35 -9.91 2.33
C GLU A 29 -6.35 -9.20 0.97
N ILE A 30 -6.02 -7.91 0.93
CA ILE A 30 -5.96 -7.14 -0.33
C ILE A 30 -4.84 -7.67 -1.22
N LYS A 31 -3.66 -7.93 -0.67
CA LYS A 31 -2.56 -8.54 -1.42
C LYS A 31 -2.95 -9.92 -1.99
N SER A 32 -3.64 -10.74 -1.22
CA SER A 32 -4.15 -12.04 -1.69
C SER A 32 -5.20 -11.90 -2.80
N ALA A 33 -5.99 -10.83 -2.78
CA ALA A 33 -6.99 -10.51 -3.80
C ALA A 33 -6.40 -9.92 -5.09
N LEU A 34 -5.11 -9.52 -5.10
CA LEU A 34 -4.41 -8.91 -6.21
C LEU A 34 -3.21 -9.76 -6.67
N PRO A 35 -3.42 -10.98 -7.19
CA PRO A 35 -2.35 -11.91 -7.50
C PRO A 35 -1.42 -11.45 -8.64
N GLN A 36 -1.88 -10.53 -9.49
CA GLN A 36 -1.13 -10.02 -10.65
C GLN A 36 -0.48 -8.65 -10.40
N ALA A 37 -0.80 -8.00 -9.29
CA ALA A 37 -0.23 -6.70 -8.95
C ALA A 37 1.08 -6.87 -8.18
N GLN A 38 2.02 -5.96 -8.41
CA GLN A 38 3.18 -5.82 -7.52
C GLN A 38 2.73 -5.05 -6.27
N VAL A 39 2.34 -5.80 -5.23
CA VAL A 39 1.83 -5.22 -3.98
C VAL A 39 2.95 -5.09 -2.93
N GLU A 40 3.23 -3.86 -2.53
CA GLU A 40 4.06 -3.52 -1.36
C GLU A 40 3.14 -3.17 -0.18
N ILE A 41 3.43 -3.69 1.01
CA ILE A 41 2.71 -3.35 2.23
C ILE A 41 3.70 -2.72 3.21
N ILE A 42 3.39 -1.53 3.68
CA ILE A 42 4.14 -0.80 4.68
C ILE A 42 3.29 -0.71 5.95
N TYR A 43 3.79 -1.30 7.02
CA TYR A 43 3.16 -1.22 8.34
C TYR A 43 3.79 -0.10 9.15
N VAL A 44 2.96 0.80 9.65
CA VAL A 44 3.36 1.83 10.61
C VAL A 44 3.02 1.29 12.00
N GLU A 45 4.02 0.79 12.73
CA GLU A 45 3.83 0.07 14.00
C GLU A 45 3.11 0.92 15.07
N ASP A 46 3.29 2.24 15.05
CA ASP A 46 2.65 3.20 15.95
C ASP A 46 1.58 4.06 15.26
N GLY A 47 1.21 3.72 14.02
CA GLY A 47 0.24 4.46 13.21
C GLY A 47 -1.19 4.10 13.61
N ASP A 48 -2.02 5.12 13.76
CA ASP A 48 -3.47 5.00 13.91
C ASP A 48 -4.18 4.94 12.54
N HIS A 49 -5.51 4.92 12.56
CA HIS A 49 -6.33 4.92 11.34
C HIS A 49 -6.09 6.13 10.41
N ARG A 50 -5.65 7.27 10.98
CA ARG A 50 -5.57 8.54 10.26
C ARG A 50 -4.23 8.75 9.57
N LEU A 51 -3.15 8.17 10.08
CA LEU A 51 -1.80 8.32 9.54
C LEU A 51 -1.48 9.78 9.16
N SER A 52 -1.83 10.71 10.05
CA SER A 52 -1.80 12.15 9.77
C SER A 52 -0.67 12.89 10.50
N ARG A 53 0.22 12.17 11.18
CA ARG A 53 1.40 12.79 11.80
C ARG A 53 2.38 13.19 10.70
N PRO A 54 3.26 14.18 10.92
CA PRO A 54 4.24 14.60 9.91
C PRO A 54 5.04 13.44 9.29
N GLN A 55 5.51 12.51 10.12
CA GLN A 55 6.24 11.31 9.69
C GLN A 55 5.40 10.34 8.83
N ASP A 56 4.09 10.25 9.09
CA ASP A 56 3.20 9.39 8.31
C ASP A 56 2.95 10.02 6.94
N LEU A 57 2.77 11.34 6.89
CA LEU A 57 2.64 12.10 5.65
C LEU A 57 3.91 12.02 4.81
N GLU A 58 5.09 12.16 5.42
CA GLU A 58 6.37 11.96 4.73
C GLU A 58 6.48 10.55 4.14
N LEU A 59 6.02 9.52 4.85
CA LEU A 59 6.01 8.14 4.36
C LEU A 59 5.07 7.99 3.15
N ILE A 60 3.89 8.63 3.19
CA ILE A 60 2.94 8.66 2.07
C ILE A 60 3.56 9.38 0.86
N ASP A 61 4.17 10.54 1.06
CA ASP A 61 4.82 11.30 -0.01
C ASP A 61 5.94 10.49 -0.66
N ASN A 62 6.80 9.86 0.15
CA ASN A 62 7.85 8.97 -0.35
C ASN A 62 7.29 7.78 -1.13
N ALA A 63 6.17 7.20 -0.69
CA ALA A 63 5.51 6.12 -1.41
C ALA A 63 4.98 6.58 -2.77
N VAL A 64 4.37 7.77 -2.83
CA VAL A 64 3.88 8.38 -4.08
C VAL A 64 5.05 8.67 -5.02
N GLU A 65 6.14 9.28 -4.54
CA GLU A 65 7.32 9.55 -5.35
C GLU A 65 7.89 8.27 -5.97
N LYS A 66 8.01 7.18 -5.20
CA LYS A 66 8.44 5.87 -5.72
C LYS A 66 7.56 5.35 -6.85
N MET A 67 6.26 5.63 -6.83
CA MET A 67 5.33 5.21 -7.88
C MET A 67 5.48 6.01 -9.18
N THR A 68 6.03 7.24 -9.13
CA THR A 68 6.28 8.04 -10.34
C THR A 68 7.47 7.54 -11.15
N VAL A 69 8.38 6.79 -10.53
CA VAL A 69 9.58 6.25 -11.16
C VAL A 69 9.35 4.79 -11.55
N PHE A 70 8.35 4.54 -12.40
CA PHE A 70 8.31 3.28 -13.14
C PHE A 70 9.22 3.41 -14.36
N PRO A 71 10.36 2.70 -14.43
CA PRO A 71 11.02 2.54 -15.71
C PRO A 71 10.02 1.79 -16.60
N TYR A 72 9.59 2.43 -17.68
CA TYR A 72 8.99 1.73 -18.80
C TYR A 72 9.98 0.65 -19.25
N ALA A 73 9.84 -0.57 -18.74
CA ALA A 73 10.50 -1.74 -19.27
C ALA A 73 9.81 -2.11 -20.60
N GLY A 74 10.09 -1.32 -21.64
CA GLY A 74 9.50 -1.46 -22.96
C GLY A 74 9.79 -0.24 -23.83
N GLY A 75 11.01 -0.14 -24.34
CA GLY A 75 11.41 0.95 -25.24
C GLY A 75 12.90 0.98 -25.53
N GLY A 76 13.42 -0.07 -26.16
CA GLY A 76 14.81 -0.21 -26.62
C GLY A 76 15.06 -1.61 -27.15
#